data_AF-A0A955VL61-F1
#
_entry.id   AF-A0A955VL61-F1
#
_cell.length_a   1.000
_cell.length_b   1.000
_cell.length_c   1.000
_cell.angle_alpha   90.00
_cell.angle_beta   90.00
_cell.angle_gamma   90.00
#
_symmetry.space_group_name_H-M   'P 1'
#
loop_
_entity.id
_entity.type
_entity.pdbx_description
1 polymer ?
#
loop_
_entity_poly.entity_id
_entity_poly.type
_entity_poly.pdbx_seq_one_letter_code
_entity_poly.pdbx_strand_id
1 'polypeptide(L)'
;MKKGIVWIVVGLAVMIFDRLYPTFIVNLWGLRFDLGILAVLYGVLQIIADRITMSKMTLTDAEVAEYGSTLEKVTPKILEMFNRRYKVKEIADSLQRTDGLPKDVTLRYIIALLRQIQHNEAAEAPPK
;
A
#
# COMPACT_ATOMS: atom_id res chain seq x y z
N MET A 1 -2.49 -6.98 5.20
CA MET A 1 -3.59 -7.84 5.69
C MET A 1 -3.23 -8.70 6.90
N LYS A 2 -2.26 -9.63 6.84
CA LYS A 2 -1.96 -10.55 7.97
C LYS A 2 -1.64 -9.84 9.30
N LYS A 3 -0.91 -8.72 9.26
CA LYS A 3 -0.52 -7.95 10.46
C LYS A 3 -1.71 -7.26 11.14
N GLY A 4 -2.67 -6.72 10.38
CA GLY A 4 -3.85 -6.04 10.94
C GLY A 4 -4.80 -7.01 11.66
N ILE A 5 -4.99 -8.22 11.12
CA ILE A 5 -5.79 -9.28 11.77
C ILE A 5 -5.16 -9.70 13.09
N VAL A 6 -3.83 -9.85 13.14
CA VAL A 6 -3.10 -10.18 14.39
C VAL A 6 -3.36 -9.13 15.48
N TRP A 7 -3.30 -7.85 15.15
CA TRP A 7 -3.59 -6.78 16.12
C TRP A 7 -5.04 -6.77 16.61
N ILE A 8 -6.01 -7.11 15.75
CA ILE A 8 -7.41 -7.25 16.16
C ILE A 8 -7.57 -8.42 17.12
N VAL A 9 -6.97 -9.58 16.81
CA VAL A 9 -7.04 -10.77 17.67
C VAL A 9 -6.35 -10.53 19.01
N VAL A 10 -5.17 -9.90 19.02
CA VAL A 10 -4.47 -9.52 20.25
C VAL A 10 -5.30 -8.51 21.04
N GLY A 11 -5.88 -7.49 20.41
CA GLY A 11 -6.73 -6.51 21.07
C GLY A 11 -7.98 -7.13 21.69
N LEU A 12 -8.68 -8.03 20.98
CA LEU A 12 -9.82 -8.78 21.50
C LEU A 12 -9.44 -9.69 22.68
N ALA A 13 -8.31 -10.38 22.59
CA ALA A 13 -7.81 -11.23 23.67
C ALA A 13 -7.48 -10.40 24.92
N VAL A 14 -6.87 -9.22 24.76
CA VAL A 14 -6.58 -8.28 25.84
C VAL A 14 -7.88 -7.75 26.46
N MET A 15 -8.90 -7.38 25.68
CA MET A 15 -10.20 -6.94 26.22
C MET A 15 -10.92 -8.04 27.01
N ILE A 16 -10.87 -9.30 26.54
CA ILE A 16 -11.47 -10.44 27.25
C ILE A 16 -10.71 -10.70 28.56
N PHE A 17 -9.38 -10.62 28.51
CA PHE A 17 -8.52 -10.81 29.68
C PHE A 17 -8.68 -9.68 30.71
N ASP A 18 -8.82 -8.43 30.26
CA ASP A 18 -9.00 -7.26 31.12
C ASP A 18 -10.34 -7.28 31.88
N ARG A 19 -11.34 -7.99 31.33
CA ARG A 19 -12.62 -8.25 32.01
C ARG A 19 -12.49 -9.25 33.17
N LEU A 20 -11.48 -10.11 33.15
CA LEU A 20 -11.16 -11.07 34.21
C LEU A 20 -10.15 -10.49 35.21
N TYR A 21 -9.20 -9.68 34.72
CA TYR A 21 -8.17 -9.02 35.52
C TYR A 21 -7.96 -7.59 34.98
N PRO A 22 -8.52 -6.54 35.62
CA PRO A 22 -8.43 -5.15 35.14
C PRO A 22 -7.01 -4.61 35.33
N THR A 23 -6.12 -4.97 34.43
CA THR A 23 -4.66 -4.76 34.51
C THR A 23 -4.18 -3.84 33.41
N PHE A 24 -4.93 -3.72 32.31
CA PHE A 24 -4.57 -3.02 31.09
C PHE A 24 -5.44 -1.77 30.85
N ILE A 25 -5.90 -1.14 31.93
CA ILE A 25 -6.66 0.11 31.91
C ILE A 25 -5.71 1.29 32.11
N VAL A 26 -5.58 2.15 31.09
CA VAL A 26 -4.83 3.40 31.17
C VAL A 26 -5.80 4.54 31.44
N ASN A 27 -5.49 5.36 32.45
CA ASN A 27 -6.32 6.52 32.79
C ASN A 27 -5.75 7.76 32.09
N LEU A 28 -6.46 8.28 31.08
CA LEU A 28 -6.11 9.49 30.35
C LEU A 28 -7.17 10.55 30.65
N TRP A 29 -6.78 11.60 31.37
CA TRP A 29 -7.64 12.78 31.61
C TRP A 29 -8.98 12.44 32.31
N GLY A 30 -8.98 11.44 33.20
CA GLY A 30 -10.16 11.00 33.94
C GLY A 30 -11.02 9.96 33.19
N LEU A 31 -10.69 9.64 31.93
CA LEU A 31 -11.32 8.58 31.17
C LEU A 31 -10.45 7.32 31.23
N ARG A 32 -11.06 6.22 31.67
CA ARG A 32 -10.46 4.88 31.67
C ARG A 32 -10.53 4.29 30.27
N PHE A 33 -9.37 4.11 29.63
CA PHE A 33 -9.25 3.47 28.33
C PHE A 33 -8.62 2.09 28.48
N ASP A 34 -9.34 1.08 28.01
CA ASP A 34 -8.82 -0.27 27.84
C ASP A 34 -7.86 -0.28 26.64
N LEU A 35 -6.61 -0.70 26.89
CA LEU A 35 -5.57 -0.84 25.85
C LEU A 35 -6.00 -1.78 24.72
N GLY A 36 -6.89 -2.74 24.99
CA GLY A 36 -7.45 -3.63 23.99
C GLY A 36 -8.26 -2.88 22.92
N ILE A 37 -9.00 -1.84 23.30
CA ILE A 37 -9.76 -0.99 22.36
C ILE A 37 -8.81 -0.26 21.41
N LEU A 38 -7.69 0.25 21.93
CA LEU A 38 -6.65 0.90 21.12
C LEU A 38 -6.02 -0.07 20.11
N ALA A 39 -5.72 -1.29 20.53
CA ALA A 39 -5.17 -2.32 19.65
C ALA A 39 -6.16 -2.73 18.53
N VAL A 40 -7.44 -2.87 18.86
CA VAL A 40 -8.49 -3.17 17.86
C VAL A 40 -8.66 -2.00 16.88
N LEU A 41 -8.75 -0.77 17.36
CA LEU A 41 -8.84 0.42 16.51
C LEU A 41 -7.62 0.53 15.57
N TYR A 42 -6.43 0.29 16.09
CA TYR A 42 -5.21 0.28 15.29
C TYR A 42 -5.23 -0.81 14.21
N GLY A 43 -5.66 -2.04 14.55
CA GLY A 43 -5.80 -3.13 13.60
C GLY A 43 -6.82 -2.85 12.50
N VAL A 44 -7.98 -2.27 12.85
CA VAL A 44 -9.01 -1.85 11.88
C VAL A 44 -8.46 -0.76 10.95
N LEU A 45 -7.81 0.25 11.50
CA LEU A 45 -7.19 1.33 10.72
C LEU A 45 -6.16 0.78 9.73
N GLN A 46 -5.35 -0.19 10.16
CA GLN A 46 -4.34 -0.83 9.32
C GLN A 46 -4.98 -1.63 8.17
N ILE A 47 -6.10 -2.33 8.42
CA ILE A 47 -6.84 -3.04 7.37
C ILE A 47 -7.44 -2.06 6.36
N ILE A 48 -8.03 -0.95 6.83
CA ILE A 48 -8.61 0.08 5.95
C ILE A 48 -7.51 0.75 5.12
N ALA A 49 -6.39 1.11 5.74
CA ALA A 49 -5.25 1.70 5.04
C ALA A 49 -4.70 0.75 3.97
N ASP A 50 -4.53 -0.55 4.30
CA ASP A 50 -4.11 -1.57 3.33
C ASP A 50 -5.12 -1.69 2.17
N ARG A 51 -6.43 -1.65 2.46
CA ARG A 51 -7.48 -1.77 1.45
C ARG A 51 -7.55 -0.57 0.51
N ILE A 52 -7.44 0.65 1.06
CA ILE A 52 -7.36 1.88 0.27
C ILE A 52 -6.10 1.89 -0.57
N THR A 53 -4.98 1.46 -0.01
CA THR A 53 -3.70 1.37 -0.72
C THR A 53 -3.80 0.39 -1.89
N MET A 54 -4.43 -0.78 -1.70
CA MET A 54 -4.66 -1.73 -2.79
C MET A 54 -5.64 -1.20 -3.86
N SER A 55 -6.73 -0.55 -3.45
CA SER A 55 -7.73 0.02 -4.37
C SER A 55 -7.17 1.17 -5.21
N LYS A 56 -6.19 1.92 -4.70
CA LYS A 56 -5.55 3.02 -5.42
C LYS A 56 -4.35 2.59 -6.26
N MET A 57 -3.91 1.34 -6.20
CA MET A 57 -2.75 0.85 -6.96
C MET A 57 -3.08 0.38 -8.38
N THR A 58 -4.35 0.23 -8.72
CA THR A 58 -4.80 -0.22 -10.05
C THR A 58 -5.28 0.98 -10.86
N LEU A 59 -4.82 1.10 -12.10
CA LEU A 59 -5.45 2.01 -13.06
C LEU A 59 -6.89 1.54 -13.31
N THR A 60 -7.82 2.48 -13.39
CA THR A 60 -9.19 2.21 -13.81
C THR A 60 -9.25 1.95 -15.31
N ASP A 61 -10.24 1.20 -15.78
CA ASP A 61 -10.39 0.89 -17.22
C ASP A 61 -10.48 2.15 -18.09
N ALA A 62 -11.05 3.24 -17.54
CA ALA A 62 -11.09 4.54 -18.18
C ALA A 62 -9.70 5.18 -18.32
N GLU A 63 -8.89 5.15 -17.26
CA GLU A 63 -7.50 5.66 -17.30
C GLU A 63 -6.62 4.80 -18.24
N VAL A 64 -6.88 3.49 -18.34
CA VAL A 64 -6.19 2.61 -19.30
C VAL A 64 -6.58 2.95 -20.73
N ALA A 65 -7.86 3.21 -21.01
CA ALA A 65 -8.31 3.60 -22.34
C ALA A 65 -7.75 4.96 -22.78
N GLU A 66 -7.67 5.91 -21.85
CA GLU A 66 -7.22 7.28 -22.12
C GLU A 66 -5.69 7.38 -22.22
N TYR A 67 -4.95 6.74 -21.30
CA TYR A 67 -3.50 6.89 -21.18
C TYR A 67 -2.70 5.65 -21.58
N GLY A 68 -3.32 4.51 -21.85
CA GLY A 68 -2.65 3.23 -22.10
C GLY A 68 -1.66 3.28 -23.27
N SER A 69 -2.07 3.88 -24.39
CA SER A 69 -1.20 4.02 -25.57
C SER A 69 0.01 4.93 -25.32
N THR A 70 -0.15 5.94 -24.46
CA THR A 70 0.94 6.84 -24.06
C THR A 70 1.87 6.14 -23.07
N LEU A 71 1.30 5.44 -22.07
CA LEU A 71 2.03 4.64 -21.09
C LEU A 71 2.88 3.56 -21.75
N GLU A 72 2.36 2.86 -22.76
CA GLU A 72 3.11 1.85 -23.52
C GLU A 72 4.32 2.47 -24.23
N LYS A 73 4.13 3.62 -24.89
CA LYS A 73 5.22 4.37 -25.55
C LYS A 73 6.29 4.87 -24.58
N VAL A 74 5.90 5.31 -23.37
CA VAL A 74 6.85 5.81 -22.37
C VAL A 74 7.44 4.72 -21.47
N THR A 75 6.91 3.50 -21.51
CA THR A 75 7.42 2.35 -20.74
C THR A 75 8.93 2.10 -20.92
N PRO A 76 9.52 2.07 -22.12
CA PRO A 76 10.96 1.91 -22.28
C PRO A 76 11.76 3.05 -21.61
N LYS A 77 11.24 4.28 -21.68
CA LYS A 77 11.83 5.46 -21.04
C LYS A 77 11.75 5.38 -19.50
N ILE A 78 10.63 4.89 -18.97
CA ILE A 78 10.46 4.62 -17.53
C ILE A 78 11.49 3.58 -17.05
N LEU A 79 11.62 2.46 -17.75
CA LEU A 79 12.56 1.40 -17.41
C LEU A 79 14.01 1.89 -17.46
N GLU A 80 14.36 2.70 -18.46
CA GLU A 80 15.69 3.28 -18.55
C GLU A 80 15.98 4.23 -17.36
N MET A 81 15.05 5.12 -17.02
CA MET A 81 15.20 6.01 -15.86
C MET A 81 15.26 5.21 -14.55
N PHE A 82 14.49 4.13 -14.44
CA PHE A 82 14.52 3.25 -13.27
C PHE A 82 15.89 2.55 -13.13
N ASN A 83 16.43 2.00 -14.22
CA ASN A 83 17.76 1.38 -14.26
C ASN A 83 18.87 2.38 -13.91
N ARG A 84 18.70 3.66 -14.28
CA ARG A 84 19.59 4.75 -13.91
C ARG A 84 19.40 5.26 -12.47
N ARG A 85 18.62 4.56 -11.62
CA ARG A 85 18.37 4.88 -10.19
C ARG A 85 17.63 6.20 -9.93
N TYR A 86 16.86 6.72 -10.89
CA TYR A 86 16.03 7.90 -10.65
C TYR A 86 14.94 7.61 -9.62
N LYS A 87 14.57 8.62 -8.82
CA LYS A 87 13.46 8.47 -7.87
C LYS A 87 12.14 8.41 -8.64
N VAL A 88 11.21 7.55 -8.20
CA VAL A 88 9.90 7.37 -8.85
C VAL A 88 9.15 8.70 -9.03
N LYS A 89 9.26 9.60 -8.04
CA LYS A 89 8.68 10.95 -8.11
C LYS A 89 9.27 11.80 -9.24
N GLU A 90 10.58 11.69 -9.50
CA GLU A 90 11.26 12.44 -10.57
C GLU A 90 10.86 11.92 -11.95
N ILE A 91 10.65 10.61 -12.08
CA ILE A 91 10.15 9.98 -13.31
C ILE A 91 8.73 10.48 -13.61
N ALA A 92 7.85 10.48 -12.61
CA ALA A 92 6.49 10.99 -12.74
C ALA A 92 6.45 12.48 -13.08
N ASP A 93 7.31 13.29 -12.46
CA ASP A 93 7.42 14.72 -12.75
C ASP A 93 7.93 14.98 -14.19
N SER A 94 8.86 14.16 -14.67
CA SER A 94 9.39 14.23 -16.04
C SER A 94 8.32 13.88 -17.08
N LEU A 95 7.56 12.82 -16.84
CA LEU A 95 6.51 12.35 -17.76
C LEU A 95 5.29 13.27 -17.78
N GLN A 96 4.94 13.89 -16.64
CA GLN A 96 3.89 14.90 -16.65
C GLN A 96 4.27 16.11 -17.53
N ARG A 97 5.53 16.55 -17.46
CA ARG A 97 6.01 17.70 -18.23
C ARG A 97 6.18 17.40 -19.71
N THR A 98 6.61 16.18 -20.05
CA THR A 98 6.98 15.82 -21.42
C THR A 98 5.79 15.24 -22.20
N ASP A 99 5.00 14.39 -21.55
CA ASP A 99 4.01 13.53 -22.18
C ASP A 99 2.58 13.79 -21.64
N GLY A 100 2.40 14.79 -20.78
CA GLY A 100 1.10 15.23 -20.24
C GLY A 100 0.46 14.24 -19.27
N LEU A 101 1.18 13.20 -18.84
CA LEU A 101 0.62 12.15 -17.99
C LEU A 101 0.37 12.64 -16.55
N PRO A 102 -0.82 12.39 -15.97
CA PRO A 102 -1.05 12.68 -14.57
C PRO A 102 -0.09 11.91 -13.66
N LYS A 103 0.56 12.59 -12.71
CA LYS A 103 1.56 11.95 -11.82
C LYS A 103 1.01 10.73 -11.09
N ASP A 104 -0.25 10.79 -10.66
CA ASP A 104 -0.90 9.69 -9.92
C ASP A 104 -1.04 8.44 -10.80
N VAL A 105 -1.45 8.61 -12.06
CA VAL A 105 -1.53 7.55 -13.08
C VAL A 105 -0.14 6.95 -13.34
N THR A 106 0.88 7.79 -13.52
CA THR A 106 2.26 7.33 -13.74
C THR A 106 2.81 6.55 -12.54
N LEU A 107 2.58 7.03 -11.32
CA LEU A 107 3.02 6.36 -10.09
C LEU A 107 2.39 4.97 -9.96
N ARG A 108 1.08 4.87 -10.18
CA ARG A 108 0.35 3.59 -10.16
C ARG A 108 0.87 2.63 -11.23
N TYR A 109 1.11 3.15 -12.44
CA TYR A 109 1.68 2.36 -13.54
C TYR A 109 3.08 1.82 -13.21
N ILE A 110 3.98 2.65 -12.66
CA ILE A 110 5.33 2.20 -12.25
C ILE A 110 5.24 1.12 -11.16
N ILE A 111 4.36 1.29 -10.18
CA ILE A 111 4.15 0.28 -9.12
C ILE A 111 3.64 -1.03 -9.72
N ALA A 112 2.68 -0.98 -10.64
CA ALA A 112 2.16 -2.15 -11.34
C ALA A 112 3.25 -2.86 -12.16
N LEU A 113 4.05 -2.10 -12.91
CA LEU A 113 5.17 -2.60 -13.71
C LEU A 113 6.21 -3.32 -12.83
N LEU A 114 6.61 -2.71 -11.71
CA LEU A 114 7.56 -3.30 -10.77
C LEU A 114 7.04 -4.60 -10.15
N ARG A 115 5.74 -4.63 -9.81
CA ARG A 115 5.11 -5.83 -9.26
C ARG A 115 5.09 -6.97 -10.29
N GLN A 116 4.88 -6.66 -11.56
CA GLN A 116 4.90 -7.63 -12.66
C GLN A 116 6.32 -8.15 -12.91
N ILE A 117 7.33 -7.27 -12.87
CA ILE A 117 8.74 -7.67 -13.00
C ILE A 117 9.15 -8.61 -11.86
N GLN A 118 8.84 -8.26 -10.60
CA GLN A 118 9.12 -9.11 -9.44
C GLN A 118 8.41 -10.47 -9.53
N HIS A 119 7.19 -10.50 -10.06
CA HIS A 119 6.44 -11.73 -10.26
C HIS A 119 7.07 -12.60 -11.35
N ASN A 120 7.59 -12.00 -12.43
CA ASN A 120 8.28 -12.73 -13.50
C ASN A 120 9.64 -13.27 -13.04
N GLU A 121 10.44 -12.48 -12.29
CA GLU A 121 11.70 -12.95 -11.71
C GLU A 121 11.48 -14.10 -10.71
N ALA A 122 10.39 -14.07 -9.95
CA ALA A 122 10.03 -15.15 -9.04
C ALA A 122 9.56 -16.42 -9.78
N ALA A 123 9.05 -16.30 -11.00
CA ALA A 123 8.63 -17.41 -11.84
C ALA A 123 9.79 -18.04 -12.63
N GLU A 124 10.85 -17.27 -12.93
CA GLU A 124 12.06 -17.75 -13.61
C GLU A 124 13.14 -18.31 -12.67
N ALA A 125 13.01 -18.14 -11.35
CA ALA A 125 13.93 -18.77 -10.40
C ALA A 125 13.73 -20.30 -10.39
N PRO A 126 14.72 -21.11 -10.84
CA PRO A 126 14.57 -22.56 -10.84
C PRO A 126 14.42 -23.07 -9.39
N PRO A 127 13.56 -24.09 -9.15
CA PRO A 127 13.47 -24.71 -7.84
C PRO A 127 14.84 -25.28 -7.46
N LYS A 128 15.34 -24.88 -6.29
CA LYS A 128 16.49 -25.50 -5.63
C LYS A 128 16.12 -26.85 -5.06
#